data_AF-A0A5M3PZI3-F1
#
_entry.id   AF-A0A5M3PZI3-F1
#
_cell.length_a   1.000
_cell.length_b   1.000
_cell.length_c   1.000
_cell.angle_alpha   90.00
_cell.angle_beta   90.00
_cell.angle_gamma   90.00
#
_symmetry.space_group_name_H-M   'P 1'
#
loop_
_entity.id
_entity.type
_entity.pdbx_description
1 polymer ?
#
loop_
_entity_poly.entity_id
_entity_poly.type
_entity_poly.pdbx_seq_one_letter_code
_entity_poly.pdbx_strand_id
1 'polypeptide(L)'
;MKTLIKSMATAAICLGLLSGCAAKSASSTDLIERTAPITMNSVAFTDYNLKRTYTRGFGQLEDGERYRLSLVQHGQRPTATGTTEVYVVLRNHTDYDYQIEARTQFFDQDGVPTDVKPTWQRSTIPANSIATYRELSTTTQPLQYRVEVRELN
;
A
#
# COMPACT_ATOMS: atom_id res chain seq x y z
N MET A 1 -7.89 -76.88 -30.54
CA MET A 1 -6.84 -77.02 -29.52
C MET A 1 -5.66 -76.14 -29.87
N LYS A 2 -4.99 -75.61 -28.83
CA LYS A 2 -3.84 -74.66 -28.82
C LYS A 2 -4.23 -73.19 -28.67
N THR A 3 -4.59 -72.88 -27.43
CA THR A 3 -4.45 -71.60 -26.75
C THR A 3 -3.00 -71.12 -26.75
N LEU A 4 -2.78 -69.82 -27.00
CA LEU A 4 -1.54 -69.13 -26.68
C LEU A 4 -1.88 -67.73 -26.19
N ILE A 5 -1.87 -67.59 -24.87
CA ILE A 5 -1.94 -66.33 -24.12
C ILE A 5 -0.53 -65.73 -24.13
N LYS A 6 -0.39 -64.47 -24.55
CA LYS A 6 0.70 -63.59 -24.10
C LYS A 6 0.17 -62.16 -23.95
N SER A 7 0.16 -61.69 -22.70
CA SER A 7 0.01 -60.30 -22.32
C SER A 7 1.14 -59.45 -22.90
N MET A 8 0.81 -58.26 -23.40
CA MET A 8 1.62 -57.07 -23.18
C MET A 8 0.70 -55.86 -22.97
N ALA A 9 1.01 -55.13 -21.91
CA ALA A 9 0.32 -53.93 -21.47
C ALA A 9 0.60 -52.76 -22.43
N THR A 10 -0.43 -51.96 -22.70
CA THR A 10 -0.27 -50.62 -23.28
C THR A 10 -1.16 -49.64 -22.52
N ALA A 11 -0.51 -48.67 -21.90
CA ALA A 11 -1.10 -47.56 -21.16
C ALA A 11 -1.76 -46.54 -22.11
N ALA A 12 -2.82 -45.87 -21.63
CA ALA A 12 -3.04 -44.41 -21.78
C ALA A 12 -4.40 -44.03 -21.16
N ILE A 13 -4.37 -43.58 -19.90
CA ILE A 13 -5.47 -42.82 -19.27
C ILE A 13 -5.15 -41.35 -19.53
N CYS A 14 -5.88 -40.70 -20.43
CA CYS A 14 -5.90 -39.24 -20.57
C CYS A 14 -7.24 -38.77 -21.13
N LEU A 15 -7.57 -37.51 -20.82
CA LEU A 15 -8.81 -36.74 -21.07
C LEU A 15 -9.78 -36.82 -19.87
N GLY A 16 -9.84 -35.84 -18.98
CA GLY A 16 -9.37 -34.46 -19.01
C GLY A 16 -10.37 -33.64 -18.21
N LEU A 17 -10.09 -33.42 -16.92
CA LEU A 17 -10.88 -32.56 -16.05
C LEU A 17 -10.70 -31.11 -16.51
N LEU A 18 -11.57 -30.63 -17.40
CA LEU A 18 -11.78 -29.19 -17.62
C LEU A 18 -12.61 -28.65 -16.45
N SER A 19 -12.04 -28.67 -15.24
CA SER A 19 -12.59 -27.90 -14.12
C SER A 19 -11.97 -26.51 -14.18
N GLY A 20 -12.84 -25.51 -14.35
CA GLY A 20 -12.47 -24.14 -14.67
C GLY A 20 -11.42 -23.54 -13.74
N CYS A 21 -10.29 -23.15 -14.32
CA CYS A 21 -9.50 -22.07 -13.77
C CYS A 21 -10.31 -20.80 -13.94
N ALA A 22 -11.08 -20.41 -12.91
CA ALA A 22 -11.44 -19.01 -12.75
C ALA A 22 -10.12 -18.24 -12.66
N ALA A 23 -9.69 -17.66 -13.78
CA ALA A 23 -8.56 -16.75 -13.79
C ALA A 23 -8.95 -15.60 -12.85
N LYS A 24 -8.39 -15.58 -11.64
CA LYS A 24 -8.40 -14.37 -10.82
C LYS A 24 -7.61 -13.35 -11.63
N SER A 25 -8.31 -12.38 -12.21
CA SER A 25 -7.66 -11.24 -12.87
C SER A 25 -6.75 -10.58 -11.84
N ALA A 26 -5.44 -10.71 -12.03
CA ALA A 26 -4.46 -9.94 -11.28
C ALA A 26 -4.58 -8.48 -11.75
N SER A 27 -5.39 -7.69 -11.05
CA SER A 27 -5.53 -6.27 -11.31
C SER A 27 -4.27 -5.56 -10.82
N SER A 28 -3.47 -5.06 -11.77
CA SER A 28 -2.33 -4.18 -11.52
C SER A 28 -2.70 -2.83 -10.91
N THR A 29 -4.01 -2.61 -10.72
CA THR A 29 -4.68 -1.35 -10.44
C THR A 29 -5.60 -1.45 -9.21
N ASP A 30 -5.48 -2.47 -8.37
CA ASP A 30 -6.26 -2.53 -7.12
C ASP A 30 -5.51 -1.82 -5.99
N LEU A 31 -5.96 -0.59 -5.65
CA LEU A 31 -5.49 0.12 -4.47
C LEU A 31 -6.22 -0.43 -3.24
N ILE A 32 -5.65 -1.48 -2.65
CA ILE A 32 -6.09 -1.99 -1.34
C ILE A 32 -6.15 -0.83 -0.34
N GLU A 33 -5.17 0.08 -0.36
CA GLU A 33 -5.11 1.22 0.57
C GLU A 33 -6.19 2.31 0.33
N ARG A 34 -6.76 2.44 -0.88
CA ARG A 34 -7.87 3.40 -1.15
C ARG A 34 -9.23 2.87 -0.72
N THR A 35 -9.40 1.55 -0.72
CA THR A 35 -10.65 0.87 -0.37
C THR A 35 -10.63 0.29 1.03
N ALA A 36 -9.46 0.26 1.67
CA ALA A 36 -9.30 -0.14 3.05
C ALA A 36 -10.07 0.79 4.00
N PRO A 37 -10.62 0.25 5.10
CA PRO A 37 -11.17 1.05 6.17
C PRO A 37 -10.17 2.12 6.65
N ILE A 38 -10.69 3.31 6.95
CA ILE A 38 -9.88 4.39 7.53
C ILE A 38 -9.33 3.90 8.87
N THR A 39 -8.01 3.76 8.93
CA THR A 39 -7.31 3.40 10.17
C THR A 39 -6.74 4.65 10.80
N MET A 40 -7.00 4.85 12.10
CA MET A 40 -6.48 6.00 12.83
C MET A 40 -5.02 5.78 13.24
N ASN A 41 -4.29 6.89 13.40
CA ASN A 41 -2.85 6.94 13.67
C ASN A 41 -2.04 6.18 12.63
N SER A 42 -2.37 6.39 11.35
CA SER A 42 -1.82 5.63 10.22
C SER A 42 -1.33 6.54 9.09
N VAL A 43 -0.54 5.97 8.20
CA VAL A 43 -0.12 6.58 6.92
C VAL A 43 -0.62 5.70 5.78
N ALA A 44 -1.24 6.31 4.77
CA ALA A 44 -1.73 5.63 3.58
C ALA A 44 -1.11 6.23 2.31
N PHE A 45 -0.59 5.37 1.42
CA PHE A 45 -0.20 5.73 0.07
C PHE A 45 -1.42 5.63 -0.83
N THR A 46 -1.92 6.78 -1.25
CA THR A 46 -3.13 6.90 -2.08
C THR A 46 -2.85 6.81 -3.59
N ASP A 47 -1.58 6.61 -3.96
CA ASP A 47 -1.11 6.53 -5.34
C ASP A 47 -0.36 5.23 -5.64
N TYR A 48 -0.72 4.58 -6.75
CA TYR A 48 -0.15 3.32 -7.24
C TYR A 48 1.35 3.38 -7.53
N ASN A 49 1.86 4.54 -7.95
CA ASN A 49 3.25 4.69 -8.36
C ASN A 49 4.20 4.75 -7.15
N LEU A 50 3.69 5.14 -5.98
CA LEU A 50 4.50 5.24 -4.77
C LEU A 50 4.72 3.87 -4.12
N LYS A 51 3.64 3.11 -3.97
CA LYS A 51 3.64 1.78 -3.37
C LYS A 51 2.60 0.91 -4.06
N ARG A 52 3.03 -0.25 -4.55
CA ARG A 52 2.17 -1.23 -5.19
C ARG A 52 2.44 -2.62 -4.67
N THR A 53 1.38 -3.29 -4.27
CA THR A 53 1.35 -4.74 -4.04
C THR A 53 0.67 -5.38 -5.25
N TYR A 54 1.19 -6.50 -5.75
CA TYR A 54 0.55 -7.29 -6.79
C TYR A 54 0.35 -8.73 -6.29
N THR A 55 -0.84 -9.25 -6.53
CA THR A 55 -1.23 -10.62 -6.20
C THR A 55 -1.03 -11.54 -7.41
N ARG A 56 -0.72 -12.81 -7.14
CA ARG A 56 -0.42 -13.85 -8.13
C ARG A 56 -1.41 -13.87 -9.30
N GLY A 57 -0.86 -13.71 -10.51
CA GLY A 57 -1.50 -14.06 -11.78
C GLY A 57 -0.91 -15.34 -12.40
N PHE A 58 -1.57 -15.90 -13.41
CA PHE A 58 -1.12 -17.12 -14.10
C PHE A 58 0.30 -16.93 -14.68
N GLY A 59 1.28 -17.69 -14.17
CA GLY A 59 2.69 -17.63 -14.59
C GLY A 59 3.65 -16.91 -13.63
N GLN A 60 3.16 -16.27 -12.54
CA GLN A 60 4.01 -15.71 -11.49
C GLN A 60 4.12 -16.66 -10.28
N LEU A 61 5.34 -16.83 -9.78
CA LEU A 61 5.66 -17.80 -8.71
C LEU A 61 5.26 -17.29 -7.32
N GLU A 62 5.31 -15.97 -7.05
CA GLU A 62 5.05 -15.37 -5.74
C GLU A 62 4.34 -14.00 -5.85
N ASP A 63 3.63 -13.61 -4.80
CA ASP A 63 3.15 -12.22 -4.63
C ASP A 63 4.37 -11.30 -4.47
N GLY A 64 4.24 -10.03 -4.86
CA GLY A 64 5.37 -9.11 -4.70
C GLY A 64 4.96 -7.66 -4.46
N GLU A 65 5.93 -6.90 -3.97
CA GLU A 65 5.79 -5.48 -3.67
C GLU A 65 6.82 -4.69 -4.47
N ARG A 66 6.38 -3.56 -5.05
CA ARG A 66 7.26 -2.55 -5.62
C ARG A 66 6.97 -1.24 -4.93
N TYR A 67 7.98 -0.69 -4.26
CA TYR A 67 7.90 0.59 -3.60
C TYR A 67 8.95 1.53 -4.17
N ARG A 68 8.52 2.71 -4.65
CA ARG A 68 9.43 3.85 -4.92
C ARG A 68 9.70 4.60 -3.62
N LEU A 69 8.65 4.72 -2.79
CA LEU A 69 8.73 5.25 -1.44
C LEU A 69 8.30 4.21 -0.42
N SER A 70 9.00 4.15 0.71
CA SER A 70 8.59 3.36 1.86
C SER A 70 8.44 4.22 3.10
N LEU A 71 7.55 3.80 4.00
CA LEU A 71 7.41 4.38 5.32
C LEU A 71 8.54 3.88 6.22
N VAL A 72 9.30 4.79 6.83
CA VAL A 72 10.34 4.45 7.81
C VAL A 72 9.77 4.53 9.22
N GLN A 73 9.09 5.63 9.54
CA GLN A 73 8.50 5.88 10.85
C GLN A 73 7.40 6.92 10.71
N HIS A 74 6.40 6.87 11.56
CA HIS A 74 5.45 7.96 11.75
C HIS A 74 5.06 8.04 13.21
N GLY A 75 4.49 9.17 13.61
CA GLY A 75 4.03 9.38 14.96
C GLY A 75 3.43 10.75 15.15
N GLN A 76 3.06 11.01 16.39
CA GLN A 76 2.69 12.33 16.84
C GLN A 76 3.39 12.64 18.16
N ARG A 77 3.64 13.92 18.43
CA ARG A 77 4.21 14.38 19.69
C ARG A 77 3.65 15.75 20.08
N PRO A 78 3.54 16.05 21.38
CA PRO A 78 3.14 17.37 21.83
C PRO A 78 4.23 18.39 21.54
N THR A 79 3.82 19.62 21.22
CA THR A 79 4.70 20.78 21.11
C THR A 79 4.77 21.55 22.42
N ALA A 80 5.69 22.52 22.50
CA ALA A 80 5.80 23.41 23.67
C ALA A 80 4.51 24.23 23.93
N THR A 81 3.69 24.48 22.90
CA THR A 81 2.42 25.21 23.01
C THR A 81 1.22 24.30 23.28
N GLY A 82 1.45 23.00 23.48
CA GLY A 82 0.39 22.02 23.76
C GLY A 82 -0.40 21.57 22.53
N THR A 83 0.01 21.98 21.33
CA THR A 83 -0.53 21.43 20.07
C THR A 83 0.15 20.10 19.76
N THR A 84 -0.39 19.35 18.79
CA THR A 84 0.15 18.07 18.34
C THR A 84 0.90 18.25 17.02
N GLU A 85 2.17 17.84 16.96
CA GLU A 85 2.92 17.69 15.71
C GLU A 85 2.81 16.24 15.25
N VAL A 86 2.28 16.01 14.05
CA VAL A 86 2.34 14.74 13.34
C VAL A 86 3.56 14.75 12.44
N TYR A 87 4.32 13.66 12.41
CA TYR A 87 5.47 13.50 11.54
C TYR A 87 5.44 12.15 10.81
N VAL A 88 5.92 12.15 9.57
CA VAL A 88 6.09 10.97 8.74
C VAL A 88 7.46 11.00 8.09
N VAL A 89 8.25 9.96 8.33
CA VAL A 89 9.57 9.75 7.74
C VAL A 89 9.42 8.78 6.58
N LEU A 90 9.76 9.26 5.39
CA LEU A 90 9.68 8.50 4.14
C LEU A 90 11.09 8.25 3.62
N ARG A 91 11.31 7.07 3.03
CA ARG A 91 12.53 6.71 2.31
C ARG A 91 12.25 6.64 0.82
N ASN A 92 13.09 7.31 0.04
CA ASN A 92 13.13 7.18 -1.40
C ASN A 92 14.13 6.09 -1.81
N HIS A 93 13.69 5.18 -2.69
CA HIS A 93 14.50 4.08 -3.24
C HIS A 93 14.84 4.30 -4.71
N THR A 94 14.56 5.48 -5.27
CA THR A 94 14.92 5.85 -6.64
C THR A 94 16.24 6.61 -6.69
N ASP A 95 16.91 6.56 -7.84
CA ASP A 95 18.15 7.28 -8.13
C ASP A 95 17.92 8.75 -8.55
N TYR A 96 16.71 9.25 -8.36
CA TYR A 96 16.29 10.62 -8.63
C TYR A 96 15.42 11.17 -7.50
N ASP A 97 15.37 12.50 -7.37
CA ASP A 97 14.52 13.19 -6.40
C ASP A 97 13.05 12.95 -6.71
N TYR A 98 12.28 12.57 -5.68
CA TYR A 98 10.87 12.25 -5.82
C TYR A 98 10.01 13.37 -5.24
N GLN A 99 9.05 13.88 -6.01
CA GLN A 99 8.10 14.89 -5.54
C GLN A 99 6.78 14.23 -5.17
N ILE A 100 6.29 14.55 -3.98
CA ILE A 100 5.03 14.05 -3.45
C ILE A 100 4.17 15.19 -2.93
N GLU A 101 2.89 14.87 -2.73
CA GLU A 101 2.02 15.62 -1.86
C GLU A 101 1.61 14.77 -0.66
N ALA A 102 1.64 15.37 0.52
CA ALA A 102 1.16 14.77 1.76
C ALA A 102 0.13 15.68 2.42
N ARG A 103 -0.85 15.08 3.10
CA ARG A 103 -1.79 15.82 3.96
C ARG A 103 -2.08 15.04 5.22
N THR A 104 -2.34 15.74 6.31
CA THR A 104 -2.83 15.16 7.56
C THR A 104 -4.28 15.54 7.76
N GLN A 105 -5.13 14.54 8.00
CA GLN A 105 -6.46 14.74 8.56
C GLN A 105 -6.38 14.43 10.06
N PHE A 106 -6.75 15.40 10.89
CA PHE A 106 -6.94 15.19 12.32
C PHE A 106 -8.37 14.75 12.63
N PHE A 107 -8.49 13.94 13.67
CA PHE A 107 -9.73 13.39 14.21
C PHE A 107 -9.77 13.57 15.73
N ASP A 108 -10.96 13.70 16.29
CA ASP A 108 -11.15 13.63 17.74
C ASP A 108 -11.07 12.18 18.26
N GLN A 109 -11.33 11.98 19.55
CA GLN A 109 -11.26 10.66 20.18
C GLN A 109 -12.38 9.72 19.70
N ASP A 110 -13.47 10.26 19.17
CA ASP A 110 -14.59 9.50 18.62
C ASP A 110 -14.38 9.17 17.12
N GLY A 111 -13.24 9.58 16.55
CA GLY A 111 -12.89 9.34 15.15
C GLY A 111 -13.60 10.29 14.18
N VAL A 112 -14.10 11.43 14.67
CA VAL A 112 -14.75 12.45 13.84
C VAL A 112 -13.69 13.43 13.33
N PRO A 113 -13.65 13.73 12.01
CA PRO A 113 -12.75 14.73 11.44
C PRO A 113 -12.89 16.10 12.14
N THR A 114 -11.77 16.66 12.64
CA THR A 114 -11.77 17.97 13.31
C THR A 114 -11.40 19.12 12.37
N ASP A 115 -10.67 18.83 11.30
CA ASP A 115 -10.25 19.85 10.34
C ASP A 115 -11.34 20.11 9.30
N VAL A 116 -11.66 21.40 9.11
CA VAL A 116 -12.65 21.83 8.11
C VAL A 116 -12.17 21.51 6.69
N LYS A 117 -10.85 21.56 6.44
CA LYS A 117 -10.26 21.25 5.12
C LYS A 117 -8.74 21.01 5.19
N PRO A 118 -8.29 19.75 5.32
CA PRO A 118 -6.87 19.43 5.19
C PRO A 118 -6.31 19.85 3.83
N THR A 119 -5.12 20.45 3.84
CA THR A 119 -4.43 20.90 2.64
C THR A 119 -3.32 19.94 2.23
N TRP A 120 -3.15 19.76 0.92
CA TRP A 120 -2.02 19.01 0.37
C TRP A 120 -0.78 19.89 0.40
N GLN A 121 0.30 19.39 1.00
CA GLN A 121 1.59 20.04 1.05
C GLN A 121 2.58 19.27 0.17
N ARG A 122 3.33 20.02 -0.64
CA ARG A 122 4.37 19.45 -1.49
C ARG A 122 5.62 19.13 -0.68
N SER A 123 6.24 17.99 -0.96
CA SER A 123 7.52 17.61 -0.38
C SER A 123 8.40 16.94 -1.42
N THR A 124 9.70 17.22 -1.37
CA THR A 124 10.71 16.57 -2.19
C THR A 124 11.50 15.61 -1.31
N ILE A 125 11.60 14.35 -1.72
CA ILE A 125 12.40 13.33 -1.06
C ILE A 125 13.61 13.05 -1.95
N PRO A 126 14.83 13.44 -1.53
CA PRO A 126 16.01 13.29 -2.36
C PRO A 126 16.27 11.84 -2.76
N ALA A 127 16.94 11.64 -3.91
CA ALA A 127 17.34 10.32 -4.39
C ALA A 127 18.02 9.47 -3.30
N ASN A 128 17.62 8.21 -3.17
CA ASN A 128 18.17 7.24 -2.21
C ASN A 128 18.25 7.72 -0.74
N SER A 129 17.43 8.72 -0.37
CA SER A 129 17.51 9.41 0.91
C SER A 129 16.22 9.29 1.72
N ILE A 130 16.19 9.96 2.87
CA ILE A 130 15.00 10.10 3.71
C ILE A 130 14.57 11.57 3.79
N ALA A 131 13.26 11.79 3.93
CA ALA A 131 12.70 13.10 4.23
C ALA A 131 11.58 12.97 5.26
N THR A 132 11.28 14.07 5.95
CA THR A 132 10.22 14.12 6.96
C THR A 132 9.14 15.11 6.54
N TYR A 133 7.91 14.62 6.38
CA TYR A 133 6.71 15.44 6.35
C TYR A 133 6.25 15.74 7.78
N ARG A 134 5.76 16.96 8.03
CA ARG A 134 5.31 17.41 9.35
C ARG A 134 4.06 18.27 9.23
N GLU A 135 3.12 18.09 10.13
CA GLU A 135 1.92 18.92 10.26
C GLU A 135 1.68 19.27 11.72
N LEU A 136 1.27 20.51 11.98
CA LEU A 136 0.85 20.97 13.30
C LEU A 136 -0.68 21.02 13.39
N SER A 137 -1.22 20.50 14.48
CA SER A 137 -2.63 20.69 14.79
C SER A 137 -2.93 22.16 15.10
N THR A 138 -4.16 22.57 14.83
CA THR A 138 -4.68 23.91 15.14
C THR A 138 -5.33 24.00 16.52
N THR A 139 -5.42 22.86 17.23
CA THR A 139 -6.02 22.74 18.56
C THR A 139 -5.07 22.03 19.53
N THR A 140 -5.26 22.29 20.82
CA THR A 140 -4.56 21.66 21.93
C THR A 140 -5.29 20.42 22.46
N GLN A 141 -6.45 20.09 21.89
CA GLN A 141 -7.17 18.86 22.23
C GLN A 141 -6.35 17.62 21.79
N PRO A 142 -6.46 16.49 22.50
CA PRO A 142 -5.87 15.24 22.06
C PRO A 142 -6.51 14.78 20.74
N LEU A 143 -5.70 14.58 19.71
CA LEU A 143 -6.15 14.17 18.38
C LEU A 143 -5.62 12.79 18.00
N GLN A 144 -6.35 12.15 17.11
CA GLN A 144 -5.85 11.07 16.26
C GLN A 144 -5.55 11.63 14.87
N TYR A 145 -4.72 10.95 14.09
CA TYR A 145 -4.33 11.44 12.77
C TYR A 145 -4.40 10.36 11.69
N ARG A 146 -4.58 10.79 10.45
CA ARG A 146 -4.28 9.97 9.27
C ARG A 146 -3.53 10.82 8.26
N VAL A 147 -2.37 10.34 7.84
CA VAL A 147 -1.60 10.97 6.77
C VAL A 147 -1.86 10.25 5.46
N GLU A 148 -2.18 11.01 4.44
CA GLU A 148 -2.30 10.51 3.07
C GLU A 148 -1.15 11.06 2.23
N VAL A 149 -0.51 10.18 1.47
CA VAL A 149 0.61 10.49 0.58
C VAL A 149 0.23 10.15 -0.85
N ARG A 150 0.54 11.02 -1.80
CA ARG A 150 0.34 10.80 -3.24
C ARG A 150 1.49 11.35 -4.07
N GLU A 151 1.61 10.89 -5.30
CA GLU A 151 2.55 11.49 -6.24
C GLU A 151 2.09 12.91 -6.59
N LEU A 152 3.05 13.80 -6.85
CA LEU A 152 2.73 15.12 -7.38
C LEU A 152 2.25 14.98 -8.82
N ASN A 153 0.98 15.34 -9.08
CA ASN A 153 0.39 15.39 -10.42
C ASN A 153 0.89 16.57 -11.25
#